data_AF-X1GIK3-F1
#
_entry.id   AF-X1GIK3-F1
#
_cell.length_a   1.000
_cell.length_b   1.000
_cell.length_c   1.000
_cell.angle_alpha   90.00
_cell.angle_beta   90.00
_cell.angle_gamma   90.00
#
_symmetry.space_group_name_H-M   'P 1'
#
loop_
_entity.id
_entity.type
_entity.pdbx_description
1 polymer ?
#
loop_
_entity_poly.entity_id
_entity_poly.type
_entity_poly.pdbx_seq_one_letter_code
_entity_poly.pdbx_strand_id
1 'polypeptide(L)'
;MPPIVEAVEATGHKVIWQCDPMHGNTHESSTGFKTRHFDRIVDEVQGFFEVHRALGSHPGGVHIELTGEDVTECLGGAQDISDMDLAGRYETACDPRLNTQQSLELAFLVAEMLR
;
A
#
# COMPACT_ATOMS: atom_id res chain seq x y z
N MET A 1 3.75 15.07 1.96
CA MET A 1 2.78 15.24 0.85
C MET A 1 2.12 16.63 0.80
N PRO A 2 1.60 17.22 1.90
CA PRO A 2 0.75 18.43 1.80
C PRO A 2 1.34 19.60 0.99
N PRO A 3 2.62 19.99 1.17
CA PRO A 3 3.19 21.11 0.41
C PRO A 3 3.22 20.89 -1.11
N ILE A 4 3.29 19.62 -1.56
CA ILE A 4 3.29 19.27 -2.98
C ILE A 4 1.88 19.45 -3.55
N VAL A 5 0.85 19.01 -2.81
CA VAL A 5 -0.54 19.13 -3.23
C VAL A 5 -0.94 20.60 -3.37
N GLU A 6 -0.64 21.42 -2.36
CA GLU A 6 -0.93 22.85 -2.38
C GLU A 6 -0.24 23.56 -3.56
N ALA A 7 1.04 23.28 -3.78
CA ALA A 7 1.81 23.90 -4.85
C ALA A 7 1.25 23.54 -6.24
N VAL A 8 0.88 22.29 -6.48
CA VAL A 8 0.31 21.83 -7.76
C VAL A 8 -1.10 22.38 -7.95
N GLU A 9 -1.98 22.34 -6.94
CA GLU A 9 -3.32 22.91 -7.04
C GLU A 9 -3.29 24.41 -7.36
N ALA A 10 -2.33 25.15 -6.79
CA ALA A 10 -2.12 26.57 -7.06
C ALA A 10 -1.76 26.87 -8.53
N THR A 11 -1.27 25.88 -9.28
CA THR A 11 -1.00 26.04 -10.73
C THR A 11 -2.27 26.03 -11.58
N GLY A 12 -3.40 25.56 -11.04
CA GLY A 12 -4.65 25.37 -11.78
C GLY A 12 -4.72 24.10 -12.62
N HIS A 13 -3.65 23.31 -12.71
CA HIS A 13 -3.66 22.00 -13.37
C HIS A 13 -4.43 20.97 -12.53
N LYS A 14 -5.34 20.23 -13.17
CA LYS A 14 -6.11 19.14 -12.53
C LYS A 14 -5.48 17.79 -12.82
N VAL A 15 -4.67 17.33 -11.87
CA VAL A 15 -3.99 16.02 -11.92
C VAL A 15 -4.79 14.97 -11.14
N ILE A 16 -4.47 13.70 -11.39
CA ILE A 16 -4.89 12.61 -10.51
C ILE A 16 -3.82 12.45 -9.44
N TRP A 17 -4.21 12.59 -8.18
CA TRP A 17 -3.38 12.20 -7.05
C TRP A 17 -3.53 10.70 -6.82
N GLN A 18 -2.44 9.95 -6.92
CA GLN A 18 -2.44 8.50 -6.76
C GLN A 18 -1.44 8.11 -5.66
N CYS A 19 -1.87 7.26 -4.74
CA CYS A 19 -1.02 6.71 -3.68
C CYS A 19 -0.38 5.40 -4.14
N ASP A 20 0.93 5.29 -4.01
CA ASP A 20 1.68 4.04 -4.12
C ASP A 20 2.20 3.67 -2.73
N PRO A 21 1.45 2.88 -1.96
CA PRO A 21 1.82 2.53 -0.58
C PRO A 21 2.85 1.39 -0.51
N MET A 22 3.39 0.95 -1.66
CA MET A 22 4.22 -0.25 -1.74
C MET A 22 5.71 0.10 -1.66
N HIS A 23 6.16 0.93 -2.59
CA HIS A 23 7.59 1.13 -2.81
C HIS A 23 8.28 1.90 -1.66
N GLY A 24 7.55 2.79 -0.97
CA GLY A 24 8.05 3.52 0.21
C GLY A 24 8.21 2.66 1.47
N ASN A 25 7.61 1.47 1.52
CA ASN A 25 7.48 0.67 2.74
C ASN A 25 8.28 -0.63 2.78
N THR A 26 9.23 -0.77 1.85
CA THR A 26 10.01 -2.00 1.73
C THR A 26 11.15 -2.06 2.75
N HIS A 27 11.38 -3.24 3.34
CA HIS A 27 12.50 -3.53 4.23
C HIS A 27 12.98 -4.98 4.06
N GLU A 28 14.13 -5.33 4.64
CA GLU A 28 14.62 -6.71 4.69
C GLU A 28 14.19 -7.36 6.01
N SER A 29 13.63 -8.57 5.93
CA SER A 29 13.19 -9.37 7.07
C SER A 29 14.38 -9.93 7.85
N SER A 30 14.12 -10.46 9.04
CA SER A 30 15.15 -11.17 9.82
C SER A 30 15.64 -12.46 9.14
N THR A 31 14.86 -12.99 8.20
CA THR A 31 15.16 -14.17 7.38
C THR A 31 15.85 -13.84 6.04
N GLY A 32 16.14 -12.55 5.77
CA GLY A 32 16.85 -12.10 4.57
C GLY A 32 15.94 -11.92 3.34
N PHE A 33 14.61 -11.95 3.51
CA PHE A 33 13.67 -11.67 2.43
C PHE A 33 13.36 -10.18 2.35
N LYS A 34 13.33 -9.63 1.14
CA LYS A 34 12.73 -8.32 0.89
C LYS A 34 11.23 -8.43 1.17
N THR A 35 10.67 -7.61 2.05
CA THR A 35 9.26 -7.69 2.43
C THR A 35 8.67 -6.31 2.73
N ARG A 36 7.35 -6.26 2.88
CA ARG A 36 6.56 -5.09 3.29
C ARG A 36 5.56 -5.57 4.33
N HIS A 37 5.28 -4.73 5.32
CA HIS A 37 4.25 -5.04 6.32
C HIS A 37 2.91 -4.45 5.90
N PHE A 38 1.86 -5.26 5.92
CA PHE A 38 0.51 -4.87 5.50
C PHE A 38 0.03 -3.60 6.20
N ASP A 39 0.19 -3.49 7.53
CA ASP A 39 -0.23 -2.31 8.29
C ASP A 39 0.43 -1.01 7.82
N ARG A 40 1.71 -1.05 7.40
CA ARG A 40 2.38 0.15 6.87
C ARG A 40 1.84 0.55 5.50
N ILE A 41 1.47 -0.43 4.68
CA ILE A 41 0.82 -0.19 3.39
C ILE A 41 -0.54 0.48 3.63
N VAL A 42 -1.34 -0.05 4.55
CA VAL A 42 -2.65 0.53 4.93
C VAL A 42 -2.48 1.93 5.49
N ASP A 43 -1.53 2.16 6.40
CA ASP A 43 -1.27 3.44 7.05
C ASP A 43 -0.88 4.53 6.04
N GLU A 44 -0.07 4.22 5.02
CA GLU A 44 0.26 5.20 3.99
C GLU A 44 -0.96 5.60 3.14
N VAL A 45 -1.85 4.65 2.81
CA VAL A 45 -3.11 4.98 2.14
C VAL A 45 -4.00 5.82 3.05
N GLN A 46 -4.12 5.46 4.34
CA GLN A 46 -4.87 6.22 5.32
C GLN A 46 -4.37 7.68 5.42
N GLY A 47 -3.06 7.86 5.59
CA GLY A 47 -2.43 9.19 5.62
C GLY A 47 -2.62 9.97 4.31
N PHE A 48 -2.60 9.29 3.17
CA PHE A 48 -2.93 9.91 1.88
C PHE A 48 -4.36 10.47 1.85
N PHE A 49 -5.34 9.69 2.30
CA PHE A 49 -6.73 10.14 2.43
C PHE A 49 -6.88 11.31 3.41
N GLU A 50 -6.17 11.28 4.54
CA GLU A 50 -6.19 12.36 5.54
C GLU A 50 -5.69 13.69 4.98
N VAL A 51 -4.59 13.67 4.23
CA VAL A 51 -4.06 14.87 3.56
C VAL A 51 -5.07 15.43 2.57
N HIS A 52 -5.67 14.60 1.73
CA HIS A 52 -6.64 15.05 0.73
C HIS A 52 -7.93 15.59 1.38
N ARG A 53 -8.40 14.95 2.46
CA ARG A 53 -9.53 15.42 3.26
C ARG A 53 -9.24 16.77 3.91
N ALA A 54 -8.05 16.96 4.49
CA ALA A 54 -7.65 18.20 5.15
C ALA A 54 -7.51 19.37 4.15
N LEU A 55 -7.01 19.10 2.95
CA LEU A 55 -6.81 20.11 1.90
C LEU A 55 -8.04 20.32 1.00
N GLY A 56 -9.09 19.53 1.15
CA GLY A 56 -10.28 19.57 0.28
C GLY A 56 -9.98 19.16 -1.18
N SER A 57 -8.93 18.38 -1.40
CA SER A 57 -8.55 17.85 -2.72
C SER A 57 -9.02 16.40 -2.89
N HIS A 58 -8.95 15.85 -4.10
CA HIS A 58 -9.50 14.53 -4.40
C HIS A 58 -8.44 13.41 -4.31
N PRO A 59 -8.61 12.40 -3.44
CA PRO A 59 -7.77 11.20 -3.42
C PRO A 59 -8.12 10.32 -4.63
N GLY A 60 -7.38 10.46 -5.73
CA GLY A 60 -7.78 9.97 -7.05
C GLY A 60 -7.56 8.49 -7.34
N GLY A 61 -6.76 7.78 -6.54
CA GLY A 61 -6.60 6.33 -6.67
C GLY A 61 -5.42 5.75 -5.89
N VAL A 62 -5.26 4.44 -6.01
CA VAL A 62 -4.14 3.68 -5.45
C VAL A 62 -3.40 2.92 -6.56
N HIS A 63 -2.11 2.66 -6.37
CA HIS A 63 -1.25 1.84 -7.22
C HIS A 63 -0.60 0.78 -6.34
N ILE A 64 -0.95 -0.48 -6.52
CA ILE A 64 -0.48 -1.58 -5.68
C ILE A 64 0.11 -2.72 -6.50
N GLU A 65 1.07 -3.43 -5.92
CA GLU A 65 1.63 -4.66 -6.48
C GLU A 65 0.94 -5.87 -5.85
N LEU A 66 0.22 -6.64 -6.66
CA LEU A 66 -0.56 -7.79 -6.19
C LEU A 66 -0.41 -9.00 -7.10
N THR A 67 -0.76 -10.16 -6.57
CA THR A 67 -0.96 -11.40 -7.33
C THR A 67 -2.22 -12.12 -6.86
N GLY A 68 -2.86 -12.88 -7.77
CA GLY A 68 -4.00 -13.75 -7.46
C GLY A 68 -3.61 -15.09 -6.82
N GLU A 69 -2.33 -15.26 -6.52
CA GLU A 69 -1.76 -16.45 -5.89
C GLU A 69 -1.67 -16.27 -4.37
N ASP A 70 -1.80 -17.38 -3.63
CA ASP A 70 -1.63 -17.43 -2.17
C ASP A 70 -0.15 -17.48 -1.78
N VAL A 71 0.58 -16.40 -2.12
CA VAL A 71 2.00 -16.20 -1.83
C VAL A 71 2.23 -15.66 -0.42
N THR A 72 3.45 -15.84 0.09
CA THR A 72 3.90 -15.35 1.39
C THR A 72 5.00 -14.31 1.21
N GLU A 73 4.65 -13.16 0.65
CA GLU A 73 5.62 -12.13 0.25
C GLU A 73 5.57 -10.87 1.14
N CYS A 74 4.36 -10.46 1.54
CA CYS A 74 4.13 -9.37 2.49
C CYS A 74 3.71 -9.93 3.87
N LEU A 75 4.24 -9.33 4.93
CA LEU A 75 3.92 -9.67 6.32
C LEU A 75 2.55 -9.14 6.74
N GLY A 76 1.93 -9.78 7.74
CA GLY A 76 0.68 -9.35 8.36
C GLY A 76 -0.56 -9.64 7.51
N GLY A 77 -1.55 -8.75 7.59
CA GLY A 77 -2.91 -8.98 7.09
C GLY A 77 -3.67 -9.97 7.96
N ALA A 78 -4.91 -10.31 7.57
CA ALA A 78 -5.75 -11.24 8.33
C ALA A 78 -5.15 -12.65 8.52
N GLN A 79 -4.20 -13.05 7.67
CA GLN A 79 -3.48 -14.32 7.77
C GLN A 79 -2.32 -14.29 8.77
N ASP A 80 -1.95 -13.11 9.30
CA ASP A 80 -0.83 -12.90 10.24
C ASP A 80 0.49 -13.52 9.76
N ILE A 81 0.85 -13.24 8.48
CA ILE A 81 2.07 -13.78 7.87
C ILE A 81 3.30 -13.25 8.59
N SER A 82 4.13 -14.15 9.12
CA SER A 82 5.35 -13.83 9.87
C SER A 82 6.62 -13.94 9.00
N ASP A 83 7.76 -13.46 9.52
CA ASP A 83 9.08 -13.64 8.91
C ASP A 83 9.41 -15.10 8.55
N MET A 84 8.90 -16.07 9.32
CA MET A 84 9.15 -17.50 9.09
C MET A 84 8.32 -18.05 7.93
N ASP A 85 7.13 -17.49 7.72
CA ASP A 85 6.20 -17.95 6.68
C ASP A 85 6.67 -17.51 5.29
N LEU A 86 7.48 -16.43 5.20
CA LEU A 86 7.96 -15.88 3.94
C LEU A 86 8.59 -16.96 3.03
N ALA A 87 9.38 -17.86 3.58
CA ALA A 87 10.07 -18.91 2.82
C ALA A 87 9.13 -19.98 2.22
N GLY A 88 7.86 -20.02 2.62
CA GLY A 88 6.90 -21.03 2.17
C GLY A 88 6.56 -20.89 0.69
N ARG A 89 6.19 -19.68 0.25
CA ARG A 89 5.76 -19.36 -1.13
C ARG A 89 6.16 -17.95 -1.54
N TYR A 90 7.46 -17.67 -1.54
CA TYR A 90 8.03 -16.43 -2.06
C TYR A 90 8.33 -16.58 -3.56
N GLU A 91 7.47 -16.06 -4.44
CA GLU A 91 7.51 -16.38 -5.88
C GLU A 91 7.81 -15.16 -6.77
N THR A 92 7.82 -13.95 -6.21
CA THR A 92 8.12 -12.72 -6.95
C THR A 92 9.55 -12.72 -7.50
N ALA A 93 9.71 -12.18 -8.71
CA ALA A 93 11.02 -11.97 -9.32
C ALA A 93 11.72 -10.69 -8.84
N CYS A 94 11.00 -9.81 -8.13
CA CYS A 94 11.53 -8.53 -7.67
C CYS A 94 10.91 -8.17 -6.32
N ASP A 95 9.79 -7.44 -6.33
CA ASP A 95 9.22 -6.85 -5.13
C ASP A 95 8.12 -7.72 -4.52
N PRO A 96 8.02 -7.76 -3.18
CA PRO A 96 7.01 -8.54 -2.46
C PRO A 96 5.61 -8.00 -2.75
N ARG A 97 4.72 -8.86 -3.24
CA ARG A 97 3.35 -8.50 -3.66
C ARG A 97 2.36 -8.82 -2.54
N LEU A 98 1.26 -8.07 -2.51
CA LEU A 98 0.08 -8.50 -1.75
C LEU A 98 -0.45 -9.81 -2.36
N ASN A 99 -0.71 -10.79 -1.51
CA ASN A 99 -1.42 -12.00 -1.94
C ASN A 99 -2.91 -11.72 -2.16
N THR A 100 -3.66 -12.72 -2.60
CA THR A 100 -5.09 -12.59 -2.89
C THR A 100 -5.91 -12.07 -1.71
N GLN A 101 -5.69 -12.59 -0.50
CA GLN A 101 -6.48 -12.20 0.66
C GLN A 101 -6.13 -10.78 1.12
N GLN A 102 -4.84 -10.46 1.24
CA GLN A 102 -4.36 -9.12 1.59
C GLN A 102 -4.84 -8.07 0.57
N SER A 103 -4.89 -8.41 -0.72
CA SER A 103 -5.38 -7.51 -1.77
C SER A 103 -6.87 -7.19 -1.61
N LEU A 104 -7.68 -8.20 -1.29
CA LEU A 104 -9.11 -8.01 -1.03
C LEU A 104 -9.32 -7.25 0.29
N GLU A 105 -8.57 -7.57 1.33
CA GLU A 105 -8.61 -6.88 2.62
C GLU A 105 -8.30 -5.38 2.46
N LEU A 106 -7.23 -5.04 1.75
CA LEU A 106 -6.89 -3.66 1.44
C LEU A 106 -8.01 -2.97 0.67
N ALA A 107 -8.65 -3.65 -0.30
CA ALA A 107 -9.76 -3.08 -1.04
C ALA A 107 -10.95 -2.71 -0.14
N PHE A 108 -11.29 -3.56 0.85
CA PHE A 108 -12.34 -3.25 1.83
C PHE A 108 -11.96 -2.07 2.74
N LEU A 109 -10.71 -2.02 3.22
CA LEU A 109 -10.24 -0.91 4.05
C LEU A 109 -10.25 0.41 3.29
N VAL A 110 -9.77 0.44 2.04
CA VAL A 110 -9.84 1.63 1.17
C VAL A 110 -11.28 2.02 0.85
N ALA A 111 -12.19 1.05 0.67
CA ALA A 111 -13.61 1.34 0.51
C ALA A 111 -14.20 2.05 1.73
N GLU A 112 -13.80 1.70 2.95
CA GLU A 112 -14.20 2.42 4.17
C GLU A 112 -13.57 3.83 4.25
N MET A 113 -12.34 4.03 3.77
CA MET A 113 -11.70 5.36 3.71
C MET A 113 -12.40 6.32 2.73
N LEU A 114 -13.02 5.78 1.68
CA LEU A 114 -13.79 6.53 0.68
C LEU A 114 -15.18 6.98 1.16
N ARG A 115 -15.68 6.42 2.26
CA ARG A 115 -16.99 6.76 2.84
C ARG A 115 -16.94 8.03 3.68
#